data_AF-A0AAV1TQZ5-F1
#
_entry.id   AF-A0AAV1TQZ5-F1
#
_cell.length_a   1.000
_cell.length_b   1.000
_cell.length_c   1.000
_cell.angle_alpha   90.00
_cell.angle_beta   90.00
_cell.angle_gamma   90.00
#
_symmetry.space_group_name_H-M   'P 1'
#
loop_
_entity.id
_entity.type
_entity.pdbx_description
1 polymer ?
#
loop_
_entity_poly.entity_id
_entity_poly.type
_entity_poly.pdbx_seq_one_letter_code
_entity_poly.pdbx_strand_id
1 'polypeptide(L)'
;MSQHRSAFLLASFAARFECKTMSQFLPFENLPSLRKMVVVSLVCAIVGVPKSLFVVKIDTNKLIGHLKDAIKENQGPKITCVASDLQLYLAKKDGTWLPYDVNLDELLQTTVTSGGLNLGIRLAKFWKAFQEDYTDTDLVAGNLIVLPEDTFILGQGICGSCMYVRHCYPQLWNVCLDALERPVIRNLVILGNPGIGKTFFGYFILLYLARRTETVVYDAAGSTKRFLFHGKQAVVGTRNDFEGILGQSETFYVVDGFEPKVYEAKTILLTSPQPTVWRTFYKVHCERFYMPVWTEQEILQCRELMYPDRPLECVMECYRKWGGIARYVLCFTMVGSQQNLLGEAIDEVNLEAIVNSNDIMIMHGVLHFRVNDDFSNEGYRFASRHVLNVIYRNLFAKNRGRLLAFLSSCSKIGSFAVVYGSLFESYVHTILPRGGRFRVRRLIEGSKKRAAGREEGKSKKTRVITDEDIEEVVLRERKVTVFEGNARVTADDPPTYLLPASGNFESVDAMGTPNELYQITCAKVHPCKHQGLRRVLGMLGNPAEPRLYFVVPADIFEDFEFQHYQKSGRKKVIDSLDTDGNMKELKQYVMEIPLVEESKRMRPHEEACTCHQSKMAKLDIK
;
A
#
# COMPACT_ATOMS: atom_id res chain seq x y z
N MET A 1 -1.98 -66.63 38.59
CA MET A 1 -0.57 -66.24 38.38
C MET A 1 -0.50 -65.64 36.98
N SER A 2 -0.14 -64.39 36.69
CA SER A 2 0.41 -63.24 37.43
C SER A 2 -0.41 -61.99 37.07
N GLN A 3 -0.99 -61.30 38.06
CA GLN A 3 -1.56 -59.96 37.84
C GLN A 3 -0.39 -58.97 37.75
N HIS A 4 -0.11 -58.48 36.54
CA HIS A 4 0.77 -57.33 36.36
C HIS A 4 0.10 -56.10 36.99
N ARG A 5 0.59 -55.69 38.16
CA ARG A 5 0.22 -54.42 38.78
C ARG A 5 0.94 -53.30 38.04
N SER A 6 0.21 -52.56 37.20
CA SER A 6 0.68 -51.31 36.59
C SER A 6 0.90 -50.27 37.69
N ALA A 7 2.15 -49.85 37.89
CA ALA A 7 2.50 -48.77 38.79
C ALA A 7 2.46 -47.44 38.02
N PHE A 8 1.56 -46.55 38.40
CA PHE A 8 1.28 -45.26 37.76
C PHE A 8 2.02 -44.15 38.51
N LEU A 9 2.56 -43.10 37.87
CA LEU A 9 3.43 -42.14 38.56
C LEU A 9 3.23 -40.64 38.23
N LEU A 10 3.26 -39.76 39.25
CA LEU A 10 2.80 -38.35 39.28
C LEU A 10 3.91 -37.32 39.55
N ALA A 11 4.34 -36.47 38.60
CA ALA A 11 5.41 -35.47 38.79
C ALA A 11 4.91 -34.00 38.86
N SER A 12 5.38 -33.17 39.81
CA SER A 12 5.16 -31.68 39.83
C SER A 12 6.27 -30.88 39.11
N PHE A 13 5.88 -29.80 38.40
CA PHE A 13 6.59 -29.07 37.31
C PHE A 13 7.95 -28.38 37.60
N ALA A 14 8.82 -28.29 36.56
CA ALA A 14 9.45 -27.04 36.05
C ALA A 14 10.34 -27.20 34.77
N ALA A 15 10.26 -26.19 33.88
CA ALA A 15 11.17 -25.72 32.80
C ALA A 15 11.23 -26.41 31.40
N ARG A 16 11.27 -25.54 30.37
CA ARG A 16 11.24 -25.80 28.90
C ARG A 16 12.66 -25.69 28.30
N PHE A 17 13.02 -26.58 27.37
CA PHE A 17 14.10 -26.37 26.39
C PHE A 17 13.55 -26.50 24.96
N GLU A 18 13.97 -25.59 24.08
CA GLU A 18 13.86 -25.68 22.61
C GLU A 18 15.24 -26.09 22.03
N CYS A 19 15.30 -26.96 21.00
CA CYS A 19 15.94 -26.64 19.71
C CYS A 19 15.78 -27.76 18.65
N LYS A 20 15.97 -27.35 17.39
CA LYS A 20 15.69 -27.99 16.09
C LYS A 20 16.55 -29.21 15.70
N THR A 21 15.97 -29.95 14.73
CA THR A 21 16.55 -30.62 13.53
C THR A 21 17.22 -32.02 13.62
N MET A 22 16.75 -32.93 12.76
CA MET A 22 17.55 -33.92 12.00
C MET A 22 17.36 -33.57 10.52
N SER A 23 18.28 -33.70 9.56
CA SER A 23 19.56 -34.42 9.40
C SER A 23 20.20 -33.89 8.09
N GLN A 24 21.52 -33.82 7.92
CA GLN A 24 22.30 -34.85 7.20
C GLN A 24 23.84 -34.63 7.29
N PHE A 25 24.55 -35.72 7.64
CA PHE A 25 25.93 -36.21 7.33
C PHE A 25 27.27 -35.52 7.76
N LEU A 26 28.03 -36.29 8.58
CA LEU A 26 29.51 -36.55 8.67
C LEU A 26 30.47 -35.55 9.42
N PRO A 27 31.68 -35.95 9.89
CA PRO A 27 31.96 -36.40 11.27
C PRO A 27 33.04 -35.59 12.04
N PHE A 28 33.07 -35.80 13.37
CA PHE A 28 34.17 -35.65 14.36
C PHE A 28 35.35 -34.68 14.12
N GLU A 29 35.52 -33.65 14.98
CA GLU A 29 36.56 -33.57 16.04
C GLU A 29 36.64 -32.19 16.76
N ASN A 30 37.01 -32.24 18.05
CA ASN A 30 37.40 -31.18 18.99
C ASN A 30 36.34 -30.47 19.89
N LEU A 31 36.31 -30.92 21.15
CA LEU A 31 35.72 -30.33 22.39
C LEU A 31 36.44 -29.02 22.82
N PRO A 32 35.96 -28.19 23.80
CA PRO A 32 34.98 -28.50 24.84
C PRO A 32 33.83 -27.48 25.06
N SER A 33 32.82 -28.05 25.71
CA SER A 33 31.62 -27.50 26.31
C SER A 33 31.84 -26.46 27.41
N LEU A 34 30.93 -25.48 27.47
CA LEU A 34 30.40 -24.94 28.72
C LEU A 34 28.89 -24.68 28.59
N ARG A 35 28.13 -25.74 28.21
CA ARG A 35 26.67 -25.75 28.47
C ARG A 35 26.49 -26.15 29.93
N LYS A 36 26.05 -25.21 30.78
CA LYS A 36 25.67 -25.51 32.17
C LYS A 36 24.60 -26.60 32.17
N MET A 37 24.92 -27.77 32.73
CA MET A 37 23.94 -28.83 33.03
C MET A 37 23.03 -28.33 34.15
N VAL A 38 21.75 -28.13 33.85
CA VAL A 38 20.73 -27.77 34.85
C VAL A 38 19.97 -29.04 35.18
N VAL A 39 20.08 -29.48 36.43
CA VAL A 39 19.37 -30.66 36.95
C VAL A 39 18.15 -30.19 37.72
N VAL A 40 16.96 -30.63 37.31
CA VAL A 40 15.69 -30.35 37.99
C VAL A 40 15.28 -31.54 38.86
N SER A 41 14.62 -31.26 39.98
CA SER A 41 14.08 -32.30 40.88
C SER A 41 12.56 -32.33 40.75
N LEU A 42 12.03 -33.48 40.32
CA LEU A 42 10.60 -33.72 40.13
C LEU A 42 10.05 -34.53 41.30
N VAL A 43 8.97 -34.05 41.92
CA VAL A 43 8.29 -34.79 43.00
C VAL A 43 7.24 -35.72 42.39
N CYS A 44 7.51 -37.01 42.50
CA CYS A 44 6.86 -38.15 41.89
C CYS A 44 5.95 -38.91 42.91
N ALA A 45 4.75 -39.40 42.55
CA ALA A 45 3.95 -40.29 43.42
C ALA A 45 3.29 -41.46 42.68
N ILE A 46 3.15 -42.64 43.31
CA ILE A 46 2.49 -43.78 42.68
C ILE A 46 0.96 -43.72 42.84
N VAL A 47 0.20 -43.68 41.74
CA VAL A 47 -1.28 -43.65 41.79
C VAL A 47 -1.81 -44.94 42.40
N GLY A 48 -2.76 -44.80 43.33
CA GLY A 48 -3.37 -45.92 44.04
C GLY A 48 -2.52 -46.48 45.19
N VAL A 49 -1.32 -45.95 45.42
CA VAL A 49 -0.47 -46.32 46.56
C VAL A 49 -0.41 -45.14 47.53
N PRO A 50 -1.02 -45.24 48.73
CA PRO A 50 -0.98 -44.19 49.74
C PRO A 50 0.46 -43.86 50.15
N LYS A 51 0.74 -42.57 50.38
CA LYS A 51 2.04 -42.06 50.87
C LYS A 51 3.26 -42.46 49.99
N SER A 52 3.07 -42.53 48.68
CA SER A 52 4.10 -42.97 47.72
C SER A 52 4.91 -41.84 47.08
N LEU A 53 5.05 -40.69 47.76
CA LEU A 53 5.82 -39.54 47.25
C LEU A 53 7.32 -39.82 47.28
N PHE A 54 8.03 -39.49 46.21
CA PHE A 54 9.47 -39.56 46.07
C PHE A 54 9.99 -38.53 45.07
N VAL A 55 11.30 -38.31 44.99
CA VAL A 55 11.89 -37.29 44.12
C VAL A 55 12.78 -37.93 43.06
N VAL A 56 12.67 -37.48 41.82
CA VAL A 56 13.52 -37.90 40.70
C VAL A 56 14.27 -36.69 40.17
N LYS A 57 15.59 -36.80 40.07
CA LYS A 57 16.44 -35.77 39.48
C LYS A 57 16.69 -36.07 38.01
N ILE A 58 16.48 -35.10 37.14
CA ILE A 58 16.72 -35.25 35.71
C ILE A 58 17.38 -33.99 35.13
N ASP A 59 18.33 -34.19 34.22
CA ASP A 59 18.91 -33.11 33.44
C ASP A 59 17.87 -32.61 32.41
N THR A 60 17.69 -31.29 32.34
CA THR A 60 16.70 -30.65 31.47
C THR A 60 16.89 -30.92 29.97
N ASN A 61 18.05 -31.43 29.56
CA ASN A 61 18.33 -31.82 28.17
C ASN A 61 17.95 -33.27 27.86
N LYS A 62 17.41 -34.03 28.83
CA LYS A 62 17.05 -35.44 28.67
C LYS A 62 15.59 -35.61 28.28
N LEU A 63 15.33 -36.52 27.34
CA LEU A 63 13.99 -36.85 26.84
C LEU A 63 13.16 -37.64 27.85
N ILE A 64 11.84 -37.71 27.65
CA ILE A 64 10.88 -38.40 28.52
C ILE A 64 11.22 -39.88 28.79
N GLY A 65 11.89 -40.56 27.84
CA GLY A 65 12.39 -41.92 28.04
C GLY A 65 13.35 -42.01 29.23
N HIS A 66 14.28 -41.08 29.34
CA HIS A 66 15.23 -41.02 30.46
C HIS A 66 14.55 -40.71 31.80
N LEU A 67 13.44 -39.97 31.78
CA LEU A 67 12.63 -39.76 32.98
C LEU A 67 11.98 -41.06 33.44
N LYS A 68 11.42 -41.83 32.51
CA LYS A 68 10.83 -43.14 32.81
C LYS A 68 11.87 -44.12 33.35
N ASP A 69 13.07 -44.12 32.79
CA ASP A 69 14.19 -44.92 33.28
C ASP A 69 14.62 -44.50 34.69
N ALA A 70 14.80 -43.20 34.93
CA ALA A 70 15.19 -42.66 36.24
C ALA A 70 14.13 -42.89 37.33
N ILE A 71 12.84 -42.88 36.96
CA ILE A 71 11.72 -43.23 37.84
C ILE A 71 11.80 -44.71 38.23
N LYS A 72 12.04 -45.59 37.25
CA LYS A 72 12.15 -47.03 37.49
C LYS A 72 13.36 -47.38 38.36
N GLU A 73 14.49 -46.70 38.13
CA GLU A 73 15.70 -46.84 38.93
C GLU A 73 15.47 -46.38 40.39
N ASN A 74 14.78 -45.25 40.61
CA ASN A 74 14.50 -44.73 41.95
C ASN A 74 13.51 -45.58 42.77
N GLN A 75 12.57 -46.28 42.12
CA GLN A 75 11.52 -47.04 42.83
C GLN A 75 11.73 -48.55 42.85
N GLY A 76 12.68 -49.07 42.08
CA GLY A 76 13.07 -50.48 42.08
C GLY A 76 11.87 -51.45 41.99
N PRO A 77 11.81 -52.53 42.80
CA PRO A 77 10.87 -53.65 42.63
C PRO A 77 9.37 -53.28 42.78
N LYS A 78 9.04 -52.04 43.12
CA LYS A 78 7.66 -51.53 43.17
C LYS A 78 7.06 -51.28 41.78
N ILE A 79 7.88 -51.12 40.74
CA ILE A 79 7.46 -50.93 39.35
C ILE A 79 7.93 -52.15 38.54
N THR A 80 6.99 -53.04 38.19
CA THR A 80 7.32 -54.32 37.56
C THR A 80 7.25 -54.31 36.03
N CYS A 81 6.62 -53.31 35.41
CA CYS A 81 6.59 -53.13 33.96
C CYS A 81 7.91 -52.55 33.43
N VAL A 82 8.18 -52.69 32.13
CA VAL A 82 9.33 -52.02 31.48
C VAL A 82 9.13 -50.51 31.46
N ALA A 83 10.22 -49.74 31.52
CA ALA A 83 10.14 -48.28 31.70
C ALA A 83 9.36 -47.60 30.58
N SER A 84 9.44 -48.10 29.34
CA SER A 84 8.64 -47.61 28.20
C SER A 84 7.13 -47.61 28.49
N ASP A 85 6.66 -48.61 29.22
CA ASP A 85 5.24 -48.86 29.49
C ASP A 85 4.72 -48.01 30.65
N LEU A 86 5.59 -47.25 31.33
CA LEU A 86 5.14 -46.29 32.33
C LEU A 86 4.29 -45.22 31.68
N GLN A 87 3.06 -45.09 32.14
CA GLN A 87 2.19 -43.97 31.81
C GLN A 87 2.34 -42.91 32.90
N LEU A 88 2.73 -41.71 32.47
CA LEU A 88 2.96 -40.58 33.35
C LEU A 88 1.76 -39.65 33.26
N TYR A 89 1.26 -39.21 34.42
CA TYR A 89 0.11 -38.32 34.53
C TYR A 89 0.50 -37.09 35.35
N LEU A 90 -0.09 -35.94 35.02
CA LEU A 90 0.02 -34.74 35.84
C LEU A 90 -0.82 -34.88 37.10
N ALA A 91 -0.43 -34.16 38.17
CA ALA A 91 -1.03 -34.34 39.47
C ALA A 91 -2.45 -33.81 39.64
N LYS A 92 -3.23 -34.56 40.44
CA LYS A 92 -4.56 -34.15 40.91
C LYS A 92 -4.47 -32.80 41.60
N LYS A 93 -5.46 -31.96 41.35
CA LYS A 93 -5.79 -30.84 42.21
C LYS A 93 -7.17 -31.10 42.82
N ASP A 94 -7.29 -30.95 44.13
CA ASP A 94 -8.55 -31.06 44.89
C ASP A 94 -9.35 -32.36 44.68
N GLY A 95 -8.66 -33.49 44.59
CA GLY A 95 -9.29 -34.82 44.55
C GLY A 95 -9.79 -35.27 43.17
N THR A 96 -9.85 -34.38 42.18
CA THR A 96 -10.29 -34.66 40.80
C THR A 96 -9.09 -34.96 39.89
N TRP A 97 -9.21 -36.00 39.06
CA TRP A 97 -8.27 -36.28 37.98
C TRP A 97 -8.48 -35.28 36.85
N LEU A 98 -7.40 -34.65 36.36
CA LEU A 98 -7.48 -33.82 35.15
C LEU A 98 -7.86 -34.73 33.96
N PRO A 99 -9.01 -34.52 33.28
CA PRO A 99 -9.38 -35.31 32.11
C PRO A 99 -8.44 -35.05 30.93
N TYR A 100 -8.39 -36.00 29.98
CA TYR A 100 -7.55 -35.94 28.77
C TYR A 100 -8.00 -34.86 27.77
N ASP A 101 -9.12 -34.19 28.04
CA ASP A 101 -9.56 -33.00 27.33
C ASP A 101 -9.09 -31.76 28.09
N VAL A 102 -8.18 -31.06 27.42
CA VAL A 102 -7.39 -29.95 27.92
C VAL A 102 -8.28 -28.87 28.54
N ASN A 103 -8.33 -28.82 29.87
CA ASN A 103 -8.86 -27.65 30.57
C ASN A 103 -7.83 -26.52 30.50
N LEU A 104 -7.92 -25.76 29.40
CA LEU A 104 -7.03 -24.66 29.02
C LEU A 104 -6.97 -23.54 30.09
N ASP A 105 -7.99 -23.44 30.95
CA ASP A 105 -8.10 -22.41 31.97
C ASP A 105 -7.06 -22.56 33.10
N GLU A 106 -6.53 -23.76 33.30
CA GLU A 106 -5.48 -24.01 34.31
C GLU A 106 -4.05 -23.97 33.72
N LEU A 107 -3.92 -24.12 32.40
CA LEU A 107 -2.67 -23.88 31.66
C LEU A 107 -2.29 -22.39 31.68
N LEU A 108 -3.29 -21.51 31.85
CA LEU A 108 -3.14 -20.07 31.99
C LEU A 108 -2.63 -19.63 33.38
N GLN A 109 -2.70 -20.48 34.41
CA GLN A 109 -2.41 -20.08 35.79
C GLN A 109 -1.03 -20.51 36.36
N THR A 110 -0.33 -21.50 35.79
CA THR A 110 0.80 -22.18 36.50
C THR A 110 2.21 -21.78 36.06
N THR A 111 2.39 -20.55 35.60
CA THR A 111 3.50 -20.33 34.67
C THR A 111 4.34 -19.11 35.06
N VAL A 112 5.20 -19.41 36.03
CA VAL A 112 6.12 -18.45 36.64
C VAL A 112 7.51 -18.68 36.07
N THR A 113 8.04 -17.61 35.48
CA THR A 113 9.36 -17.34 34.88
C THR A 113 9.59 -17.61 33.38
N SER A 114 9.57 -16.48 32.65
CA SER A 114 10.23 -16.12 31.37
C SER A 114 9.34 -15.99 30.13
N GLY A 115 8.74 -14.81 29.96
CA GLY A 115 8.32 -14.19 28.69
C GLY A 115 7.08 -14.74 27.96
N GLY A 116 6.92 -16.07 27.88
CA GLY A 116 5.94 -16.74 27.01
C GLY A 116 4.49 -16.68 27.50
N LEU A 117 4.23 -16.76 28.80
CA LEU A 117 2.85 -16.77 29.30
C LEU A 117 2.29 -15.43 29.69
N ASN A 118 3.18 -14.48 29.97
CA ASN A 118 2.75 -13.10 29.99
C ASN A 118 2.16 -12.74 28.60
N LEU A 119 2.69 -13.32 27.50
CA LEU A 119 2.06 -13.16 26.19
C LEU A 119 0.72 -13.88 26.07
N GLY A 120 0.57 -15.14 26.50
CA GLY A 120 -0.72 -15.86 26.44
C GLY A 120 -1.82 -15.18 27.25
N ILE A 121 -1.53 -14.75 28.48
CA ILE A 121 -2.47 -14.02 29.34
C ILE A 121 -2.83 -12.66 28.73
N ARG A 122 -1.83 -11.89 28.26
CA ARG A 122 -2.09 -10.61 27.58
C ARG A 122 -2.86 -10.77 26.28
N LEU A 123 -2.63 -11.86 25.55
CA LEU A 123 -3.34 -12.20 24.32
C LEU A 123 -4.81 -12.53 24.61
N ALA A 124 -5.08 -13.33 25.64
CA ALA A 124 -6.45 -13.61 26.08
C ALA A 124 -7.17 -12.34 26.55
N LYS A 125 -6.47 -11.46 27.29
CA LYS A 125 -6.99 -10.14 27.69
C LYS A 125 -7.34 -9.27 26.48
N PHE A 126 -6.45 -9.23 25.49
CA PHE A 126 -6.69 -8.53 24.22
C PHE A 126 -7.91 -9.08 23.48
N TRP A 127 -7.99 -10.39 23.31
CA TRP A 127 -9.09 -11.02 22.59
C TRP A 127 -10.43 -10.79 23.29
N LYS A 128 -10.45 -10.89 24.62
CA LYS A 128 -11.62 -10.56 25.44
C LYS A 128 -12.05 -9.10 25.26
N ALA A 129 -11.11 -8.16 25.26
CA ALA A 129 -11.41 -6.74 24.99
C ALA A 129 -12.00 -6.53 23.57
N PHE A 130 -11.55 -7.32 22.59
CA PHE A 130 -12.14 -7.32 21.24
C PHE A 130 -13.53 -7.96 21.16
N GLN A 131 -14.02 -8.61 22.22
CA GLN A 131 -15.35 -9.21 22.30
C GLN A 131 -16.33 -8.39 23.15
N GLU A 132 -15.84 -7.65 24.15
CA GLU A 132 -16.63 -6.83 25.09
C GLU A 132 -16.89 -5.41 24.55
N ASP A 133 -17.92 -4.71 25.04
CA ASP A 133 -18.38 -3.38 24.57
C ASP A 133 -18.86 -3.36 23.12
N TYR A 134 -20.01 -3.96 22.83
CA TYR A 134 -20.61 -3.87 21.49
C TYR A 134 -21.33 -2.52 21.34
N THR A 135 -20.79 -1.66 20.50
CA THR A 135 -21.59 -0.65 19.81
C THR A 135 -21.33 -0.77 18.30
N ASP A 136 -22.36 -0.62 17.47
CA ASP A 136 -22.19 -0.52 16.00
C ASP A 136 -21.28 0.64 15.60
N THR A 137 -20.93 1.51 16.56
CA THR A 137 -20.02 2.64 16.36
C THR A 137 -18.55 2.21 16.24
N ASP A 138 -18.11 1.09 16.81
CA ASP A 138 -16.68 0.72 16.82
C ASP A 138 -16.13 0.36 15.43
N LEU A 139 -16.97 -0.11 14.51
CA LEU A 139 -16.60 -0.43 13.14
C LEU A 139 -16.79 0.75 12.17
N VAL A 140 -17.00 1.96 12.69
CA VAL A 140 -17.23 3.17 11.91
C VAL A 140 -15.91 3.87 11.61
N ALA A 141 -15.78 4.34 10.37
CA ALA A 141 -14.69 5.19 9.91
C ALA A 141 -14.46 6.41 10.82
N GLY A 142 -13.20 6.69 11.13
CA GLY A 142 -12.80 7.85 11.93
C GLY A 142 -12.75 7.59 13.44
N ASN A 143 -13.24 6.44 13.91
CA ASN A 143 -13.22 6.12 15.34
C ASN A 143 -11.85 5.65 15.81
N LEU A 144 -11.55 5.94 17.08
CA LEU A 144 -10.38 5.43 17.78
C LEU A 144 -10.81 4.32 18.73
N ILE A 145 -10.35 3.10 18.44
CA ILE A 145 -10.49 1.98 19.37
C ILE A 145 -9.38 2.08 20.41
N VAL A 146 -9.76 2.20 21.67
CA VAL A 146 -8.82 2.25 22.80
C VAL A 146 -9.04 0.99 23.63
N LEU A 147 -8.00 0.17 23.75
CA LEU A 147 -8.05 -1.02 24.58
C LEU A 147 -7.97 -0.64 26.06
N PRO A 148 -8.56 -1.45 26.97
CA PRO A 148 -8.46 -1.23 28.40
C PRO A 148 -7.01 -1.14 28.88
N GLU A 149 -6.80 -0.50 30.03
CA GLU A 149 -5.48 -0.36 30.66
C GLU A 149 -4.71 -1.70 30.71
N ASP A 150 -3.40 -1.65 30.46
CA ASP A 150 -2.51 -2.82 30.35
C ASP A 150 -2.98 -3.88 29.33
N THR A 151 -3.67 -3.47 28.27
CA THR A 151 -4.08 -4.34 27.16
C THR A 151 -3.47 -3.84 25.87
N PHE A 152 -2.81 -4.75 25.16
CA PHE A 152 -2.09 -4.43 23.93
C PHE A 152 -2.55 -5.35 22.82
N ILE A 153 -2.55 -4.85 21.60
CA ILE A 153 -2.92 -5.64 20.42
C ILE A 153 -2.01 -6.87 20.32
N LEU A 154 -2.61 -8.05 20.11
CA LEU A 154 -1.93 -9.35 20.14
C LEU A 154 -1.18 -9.65 21.46
N GLY A 155 -1.49 -8.96 22.55
CA GLY A 155 -0.78 -9.06 23.82
C GLY A 155 0.66 -8.54 23.79
N GLN A 156 1.00 -7.69 22.81
CA GLN A 156 2.36 -7.19 22.57
C GLN A 156 2.41 -5.66 22.65
N GLY A 157 3.21 -5.12 23.57
CA GLY A 157 3.35 -3.67 23.74
C GLY A 157 3.78 -2.93 22.45
N ILE A 158 4.60 -3.56 21.62
CA ILE A 158 5.04 -3.00 20.32
C ILE A 158 3.89 -2.76 19.33
N CYS A 159 2.77 -3.48 19.46
CA CYS A 159 1.59 -3.30 18.61
C CYS A 159 0.69 -2.16 19.09
N GLY A 160 0.96 -1.59 20.27
CA GLY A 160 0.17 -0.52 20.86
C GLY A 160 -1.13 -1.01 21.51
N SER A 161 -1.83 -0.08 22.16
CA SER A 161 -3.11 -0.28 22.86
C SER A 161 -4.27 0.44 22.18
N CYS A 162 -4.06 1.08 21.04
CA CYS A 162 -5.09 1.83 20.33
C CYS A 162 -4.98 1.63 18.81
N MET A 163 -6.11 1.79 18.13
CA MET A 163 -6.23 1.61 16.68
C MET A 163 -7.24 2.60 16.11
N TYR A 164 -6.79 3.47 15.20
CA TYR A 164 -7.67 4.32 14.41
C TYR A 164 -8.31 3.52 13.25
N VAL A 165 -9.62 3.58 13.14
CA VAL A 165 -10.38 2.94 12.06
C VAL A 165 -10.37 3.86 10.84
N ARG A 166 -9.54 3.54 9.85
CA ARG A 166 -9.45 4.33 8.61
C ARG A 166 -10.78 4.34 7.86
N HIS A 167 -11.00 5.38 7.06
CA HIS A 167 -12.23 5.52 6.29
C HIS A 167 -12.41 4.41 5.27
N CYS A 168 -11.31 3.90 4.72
CA CYS A 168 -11.36 2.81 3.77
C CYS A 168 -11.60 1.43 4.40
N TYR A 169 -11.42 1.24 5.72
CA TYR A 169 -11.47 -0.10 6.32
C TYR A 169 -12.84 -0.77 6.22
N PRO A 170 -13.95 -0.12 6.62
CA PRO A 170 -15.26 -0.78 6.56
C PRO A 170 -15.67 -1.10 5.12
N GLN A 171 -15.42 -0.17 4.20
CA GLN A 171 -15.74 -0.31 2.78
C GLN A 171 -14.91 -1.43 2.13
N LEU A 172 -13.60 -1.46 2.37
CA LEU A 172 -12.71 -2.50 1.85
C LEU A 172 -13.11 -3.88 2.40
N TRP A 173 -13.45 -3.94 3.68
CA TRP A 173 -13.86 -5.20 4.29
C TRP A 173 -15.18 -5.71 3.75
N ASN A 174 -16.16 -4.84 3.50
CA ASN A 174 -17.42 -5.24 2.84
C ASN A 174 -17.16 -5.87 1.46
N VAL A 175 -16.32 -5.23 0.63
CA VAL A 175 -15.93 -5.80 -0.68
C VAL A 175 -15.20 -7.14 -0.53
N CYS A 176 -14.38 -7.31 0.51
CA CYS A 176 -13.73 -8.58 0.83
C CYS A 176 -14.75 -9.67 1.22
N LEU A 177 -15.77 -9.33 2.01
CA LEU A 177 -16.84 -10.26 2.40
C LEU A 177 -17.66 -10.69 1.18
N ASP A 178 -18.09 -9.75 0.34
CA ASP A 178 -18.79 -10.03 -0.92
C ASP A 178 -17.96 -10.96 -1.83
N ALA A 179 -16.63 -10.82 -1.80
CA ALA A 179 -15.74 -11.71 -2.51
C ALA A 179 -15.71 -13.13 -1.94
N LEU A 180 -15.66 -13.26 -0.61
CA LEU A 180 -15.65 -14.56 0.08
C LEU A 180 -17.00 -15.30 0.05
N GLU A 181 -18.11 -14.60 -0.24
CA GLU A 181 -19.42 -15.23 -0.46
C GLU A 181 -19.49 -15.99 -1.79
N ARG A 182 -18.59 -15.70 -2.74
CA ARG A 182 -18.55 -16.42 -4.03
C ARG A 182 -17.99 -17.83 -3.84
N PRO A 183 -18.68 -18.90 -4.27
CA PRO A 183 -18.33 -20.29 -3.93
C PRO A 183 -16.90 -20.73 -4.28
N VAL A 184 -16.31 -20.12 -5.31
CA VAL A 184 -14.98 -20.47 -5.85
C VAL A 184 -13.86 -19.67 -5.19
N ILE A 185 -14.17 -18.57 -4.50
CA ILE A 185 -13.18 -17.70 -3.90
C ILE A 185 -12.99 -18.07 -2.43
N ARG A 186 -11.75 -18.39 -2.08
CA ARG A 186 -11.34 -18.68 -0.69
C ARG A 186 -10.20 -17.78 -0.23
N ASN A 187 -9.47 -17.22 -1.18
CA ASN A 187 -8.24 -16.49 -0.92
C ASN A 187 -8.40 -15.03 -1.33
N LEU A 188 -7.88 -14.12 -0.52
CA LEU A 188 -7.83 -12.69 -0.80
C LEU A 188 -6.39 -12.20 -0.68
N VAL A 189 -5.99 -11.32 -1.59
CA VAL A 189 -4.72 -10.59 -1.52
C VAL A 189 -5.03 -9.09 -1.45
N ILE A 190 -4.65 -8.45 -0.36
CA ILE A 190 -4.79 -7.01 -0.16
C ILE A 190 -3.42 -6.37 -0.27
N LEU A 191 -3.21 -5.67 -1.39
CA LEU A 191 -2.00 -4.93 -1.69
C LEU A 191 -2.08 -3.47 -1.25
N GLY A 192 -0.95 -2.81 -1.15
CA GLY A 192 -0.89 -1.36 -0.96
C GLY A 192 0.51 -0.89 -0.63
N ASN A 193 0.75 0.42 -0.73
CA ASN A 193 2.05 1.01 -0.39
C ASN A 193 2.50 0.59 1.03
N PRO A 194 3.81 0.34 1.26
CA PRO A 194 4.33 0.15 2.61
C PRO A 194 3.96 1.33 3.54
N GLY A 195 3.60 1.04 4.79
CA GLY A 195 3.34 2.09 5.79
C GLY A 195 1.94 2.74 5.77
N ILE A 196 1.01 2.27 4.95
CA ILE A 196 -0.37 2.80 4.89
C ILE A 196 -1.37 2.15 5.86
N GLY A 197 -0.92 1.23 6.72
CA GLY A 197 -1.77 0.63 7.76
C GLY A 197 -2.43 -0.72 7.40
N LYS A 198 -1.84 -1.52 6.50
CA LYS A 198 -2.35 -2.87 6.21
C LYS A 198 -2.37 -3.78 7.45
N THR A 199 -1.34 -3.75 8.28
CA THR A 199 -1.30 -4.48 9.56
C THR A 199 -2.48 -4.13 10.47
N PHE A 200 -2.79 -2.83 10.60
CA PHE A 200 -3.95 -2.37 11.37
C PHE A 200 -5.28 -2.75 10.73
N PHE A 201 -5.37 -2.87 9.41
CA PHE A 201 -6.54 -3.48 8.76
C PHE A 201 -6.69 -4.95 9.16
N GLY A 202 -5.59 -5.69 9.30
CA GLY A 202 -5.62 -7.04 9.87
C GLY A 202 -6.18 -7.07 11.29
N TYR A 203 -5.84 -6.08 12.12
CA TYR A 203 -6.41 -5.94 13.47
C TYR A 203 -7.88 -5.53 13.44
N PHE A 204 -8.29 -4.69 12.49
CA PHE A 204 -9.70 -4.38 12.23
C PHE A 204 -10.49 -5.63 11.83
N ILE A 205 -9.92 -6.50 10.99
CA ILE A 205 -10.52 -7.81 10.66
C ILE A 205 -10.63 -8.68 11.92
N LEU A 206 -9.59 -8.74 12.76
CA LEU A 206 -9.66 -9.47 14.03
C LEU A 206 -10.78 -8.94 14.93
N LEU A 207 -10.94 -7.62 15.04
CA LEU A 207 -12.04 -7.00 15.79
C LEU A 207 -13.39 -7.45 15.22
N TYR A 208 -13.59 -7.32 13.91
CA TYR A 208 -14.81 -7.75 13.23
C TYR A 208 -15.14 -9.23 13.50
N LEU A 209 -14.15 -10.12 13.36
CA LEU A 209 -14.31 -11.56 13.52
C LEU A 209 -14.51 -11.97 14.99
N ALA A 210 -13.86 -11.29 15.94
CA ALA A 210 -14.06 -11.50 17.38
C ALA A 210 -15.51 -11.32 17.79
N ARG A 211 -16.14 -10.26 17.27
CA ARG A 211 -17.54 -9.89 17.54
C ARG A 211 -18.55 -10.89 16.97
N ARG A 212 -18.14 -11.67 15.97
CA ARG A 212 -18.94 -12.72 15.34
C ARG A 212 -18.58 -14.11 15.86
N THR A 213 -17.68 -14.19 16.85
CA THR A 213 -17.20 -15.44 17.44
C THR A 213 -16.58 -16.41 16.43
N GLU A 214 -16.02 -15.87 15.35
CA GLU A 214 -15.38 -16.64 14.28
C GLU A 214 -14.05 -17.22 14.75
N THR A 215 -13.65 -18.35 14.16
CA THR A 215 -12.32 -18.93 14.40
C THR A 215 -11.30 -18.25 13.51
N VAL A 216 -10.25 -17.68 14.09
CA VAL A 216 -9.23 -16.95 13.34
C VAL A 216 -7.83 -17.40 13.70
N VAL A 217 -7.04 -17.71 12.68
CA VAL A 217 -5.60 -17.87 12.78
C VAL A 217 -4.93 -16.62 12.22
N TYR A 218 -4.09 -15.96 13.01
CA TYR A 218 -3.39 -14.74 12.62
C TYR A 218 -1.87 -14.95 12.60
N ASP A 219 -1.26 -14.57 11.50
CA ASP A 219 0.18 -14.66 11.26
C ASP A 219 0.77 -13.25 11.15
N ALA A 220 1.49 -12.83 12.19
CA ALA A 220 2.00 -11.46 12.30
C ALA A 220 3.29 -11.24 11.49
N ALA A 221 3.39 -10.09 10.83
CA ALA A 221 4.59 -9.70 10.08
C ALA A 221 5.86 -9.74 10.94
N GLY A 222 6.94 -10.30 10.39
CA GLY A 222 8.24 -10.38 11.06
C GLY A 222 8.27 -11.32 12.28
N SER A 223 7.21 -12.09 12.53
CA SER A 223 7.10 -13.02 13.65
C SER A 223 7.17 -14.47 13.19
N THR A 224 7.79 -15.33 14.01
CA THR A 224 7.70 -16.80 13.88
C THR A 224 6.49 -17.38 14.62
N LYS A 225 5.82 -16.55 15.42
CA LYS A 225 4.62 -16.90 16.19
C LYS A 225 3.37 -16.74 15.34
N ARG A 226 2.46 -17.67 15.52
CA ARG A 226 1.10 -17.69 14.99
C ARG A 226 0.12 -17.61 16.15
N PHE A 227 -1.00 -16.93 15.97
CA PHE A 227 -2.02 -16.73 17.00
C PHE A 227 -3.30 -17.42 16.57
N LEU A 228 -3.91 -18.21 17.46
CA LEU A 228 -5.23 -18.78 17.27
C LEU A 228 -6.20 -18.05 18.18
N PHE A 229 -7.34 -17.64 17.64
CA PHE A 229 -8.47 -17.09 18.35
C PHE A 229 -9.69 -17.95 18.06
N HIS A 230 -10.32 -18.48 19.12
CA HIS A 230 -11.48 -19.35 18.99
C HIS A 230 -12.40 -19.21 20.21
N GLY A 231 -13.66 -18.85 19.98
CA GLY A 231 -14.57 -18.54 21.09
C GLY A 231 -13.94 -17.49 22.02
N LYS A 232 -13.85 -17.76 23.32
CA LYS A 232 -13.21 -16.86 24.32
C LYS A 232 -11.70 -17.08 24.47
N GLN A 233 -11.13 -18.03 23.73
CA GLN A 233 -9.75 -18.46 23.89
C GLN A 233 -8.83 -17.78 22.88
N ALA A 234 -7.61 -17.49 23.33
CA ALA A 234 -6.54 -17.00 22.48
C ALA A 234 -5.22 -17.71 22.82
N VAL A 235 -4.57 -18.28 21.81
CA VAL A 235 -3.40 -19.16 21.98
C VAL A 235 -2.28 -18.72 21.05
N VAL A 236 -1.04 -18.79 21.54
CA VAL A 236 0.17 -18.58 20.72
C VAL A 236 0.76 -19.94 20.36
N GLY A 237 1.08 -20.14 19.09
CA GLY A 237 1.75 -21.33 18.58
C GLY A 237 2.83 -21.00 17.55
N THR A 238 3.44 -22.05 17.02
CA THR A 238 4.32 -22.02 15.86
C THR A 238 3.52 -22.09 14.56
N ARG A 239 4.19 -21.93 13.41
CA ARG A 239 3.57 -22.07 12.09
C ARG A 239 3.00 -23.46 11.79
N ASN A 240 3.34 -24.48 12.58
CA ASN A 240 2.84 -25.85 12.38
C ASN A 240 1.69 -26.20 13.33
N ASP A 241 1.48 -25.44 14.41
CA ASP A 241 0.63 -25.87 15.53
C ASP A 241 -0.88 -25.82 15.22
N PHE A 242 -1.27 -25.22 14.08
CA PHE A 242 -2.68 -25.00 13.71
C PHE A 242 -3.05 -25.50 12.31
N GLU A 243 -2.24 -26.36 11.67
CA GLU A 243 -2.53 -26.86 10.32
C GLU A 243 -3.88 -27.60 10.25
N GLY A 244 -4.24 -28.37 11.29
CA GLY A 244 -5.54 -29.04 11.36
C GLY A 244 -6.73 -28.08 11.46
N ILE A 245 -6.55 -26.91 12.10
CA ILE A 245 -7.58 -25.87 12.21
C ILE A 245 -7.71 -25.10 10.90
N LEU A 246 -6.58 -24.86 10.22
CA LEU A 246 -6.56 -24.24 8.90
C LEU A 246 -7.16 -25.15 7.81
N GLY A 247 -7.21 -26.47 8.05
CA GLY A 247 -7.94 -27.41 7.19
C GLY A 247 -9.47 -27.29 7.27
N GLN A 248 -10.02 -26.45 8.16
CA GLN A 248 -11.46 -26.22 8.27
C GLN A 248 -11.87 -25.01 7.42
N SER A 249 -12.95 -25.15 6.65
CA SER A 249 -13.37 -24.19 5.61
C SER A 249 -13.98 -22.90 6.19
N GLU A 250 -14.38 -22.97 7.45
CA GLU A 250 -15.07 -21.96 8.24
C GLU A 250 -14.06 -21.02 8.92
N THR A 251 -12.84 -21.52 9.14
CA THR A 251 -11.72 -20.77 9.73
C THR A 251 -11.30 -19.62 8.83
N PHE A 252 -11.05 -18.47 9.44
CA PHE A 252 -10.36 -17.36 8.79
C PHE A 252 -8.86 -17.42 9.07
N TYR A 253 -8.04 -17.22 8.05
CA TYR A 253 -6.58 -17.19 8.16
C TYR A 253 -6.05 -15.85 7.66
N VAL A 254 -5.66 -14.97 8.58
CA VAL A 254 -5.15 -13.63 8.25
C VAL A 254 -3.63 -13.62 8.35
N VAL A 255 -2.96 -13.22 7.27
CA VAL A 255 -1.50 -13.30 7.14
C VAL A 255 -0.93 -11.94 6.78
N ASP A 256 0.02 -11.45 7.55
CA ASP A 256 0.65 -10.14 7.34
C ASP A 256 2.10 -10.31 6.86
N GLY A 257 2.35 -9.95 5.60
CA GLY A 257 3.69 -9.66 5.07
C GLY A 257 4.52 -10.86 4.61
N PHE A 258 4.00 -12.08 4.54
CA PHE A 258 4.73 -13.23 3.98
C PHE A 258 3.82 -14.21 3.24
N GLU A 259 4.42 -15.03 2.38
CA GLU A 259 3.70 -15.97 1.52
C GLU A 259 3.02 -17.06 2.36
N PRO A 260 1.67 -17.18 2.28
CA PRO A 260 0.94 -18.21 3.01
C PRO A 260 0.95 -19.53 2.26
N LYS A 261 0.86 -20.64 3.01
CA LYS A 261 0.43 -21.92 2.44
C LYS A 261 -1.05 -21.84 2.09
N VAL A 262 -1.46 -22.59 1.07
CA VAL A 262 -2.87 -22.74 0.70
C VAL A 262 -3.53 -23.75 1.64
N TYR A 263 -4.69 -23.37 2.17
CA TYR A 263 -5.53 -24.19 3.04
C TYR A 263 -7.01 -24.07 2.61
N GLU A 264 -7.90 -24.90 3.19
CA GLU A 264 -9.35 -24.79 2.98
C GLU A 264 -9.96 -23.56 3.67
N ALA A 265 -9.30 -23.06 4.72
CA ALA A 265 -9.64 -21.81 5.40
C ALA A 265 -9.72 -20.60 4.46
N LYS A 266 -10.59 -19.66 4.80
CA LYS A 266 -10.69 -18.35 4.11
C LYS A 266 -9.43 -17.56 4.42
N THR A 267 -8.52 -17.44 3.45
CA THR A 267 -7.19 -16.86 3.66
C THR A 267 -7.10 -15.43 3.16
N ILE A 268 -6.68 -14.51 4.02
CA ILE A 268 -6.55 -13.08 3.76
C ILE A 268 -5.09 -12.68 3.90
N LEU A 269 -4.40 -12.47 2.77
CA LEU A 269 -3.02 -12.02 2.73
C LEU A 269 -2.94 -10.50 2.63
N LEU A 270 -2.32 -9.86 3.63
CA LEU A 270 -2.02 -8.45 3.68
C LEU A 270 -0.54 -8.26 3.32
N THR A 271 -0.22 -7.57 2.23
CA THR A 271 1.19 -7.44 1.83
C THR A 271 1.49 -6.22 0.97
N SER A 272 2.75 -5.79 0.94
CA SER A 272 3.25 -4.89 -0.10
C SER A 272 3.16 -5.58 -1.46
N PRO A 273 3.12 -4.84 -2.58
CA PRO A 273 3.01 -5.43 -3.92
C PRO A 273 4.30 -6.15 -4.39
N GLN A 274 5.11 -6.66 -3.47
CA GLN A 274 6.31 -7.44 -3.74
C GLN A 274 5.91 -8.79 -4.38
N PRO A 275 6.24 -9.02 -5.65
CA PRO A 275 5.82 -10.20 -6.40
C PRO A 275 6.05 -11.55 -5.72
N THR A 276 7.20 -11.70 -5.08
CA THR A 276 7.65 -12.96 -4.45
C THR A 276 6.75 -13.42 -3.32
N VAL A 277 5.95 -12.52 -2.73
CA VAL A 277 5.11 -12.83 -1.57
C VAL A 277 3.72 -13.32 -1.97
N TRP A 278 3.16 -12.82 -3.08
CA TRP A 278 1.74 -13.02 -3.39
C TRP A 278 1.46 -13.64 -4.76
N ARG A 279 2.39 -13.57 -5.73
CA ARG A 279 2.10 -13.97 -7.12
C ARG A 279 1.74 -15.44 -7.25
N THR A 280 2.40 -16.32 -6.51
CA THR A 280 2.10 -17.77 -6.55
C THR A 280 0.77 -18.04 -5.87
N PHE A 281 0.56 -17.48 -4.68
CA PHE A 281 -0.68 -17.60 -3.92
C PHE A 281 -1.92 -17.13 -4.71
N TYR A 282 -1.80 -16.02 -5.44
CA TYR A 282 -2.89 -15.45 -6.24
C TYR A 282 -3.42 -16.36 -7.35
N LYS A 283 -2.67 -17.40 -7.75
CA LYS A 283 -3.10 -18.31 -8.82
C LYS A 283 -4.21 -19.28 -8.39
N VAL A 284 -4.57 -19.33 -7.11
CA VAL A 284 -5.45 -20.35 -6.54
C VAL A 284 -6.66 -19.70 -5.87
N HIS A 285 -7.84 -19.79 -6.50
CA HIS A 285 -9.12 -19.41 -5.88
C HIS A 285 -9.11 -18.04 -5.20
N CYS A 286 -8.45 -17.06 -5.84
CA CYS A 286 -8.03 -15.83 -5.20
C CYS A 286 -8.57 -14.57 -5.88
N GLU A 287 -8.99 -13.60 -5.07
CA GLU A 287 -9.21 -12.23 -5.51
C GLU A 287 -8.16 -11.27 -4.96
N ARG A 288 -8.06 -10.10 -5.57
CA ARG A 288 -7.04 -9.11 -5.22
C ARG A 288 -7.61 -7.71 -5.17
N PHE A 289 -7.35 -7.03 -4.05
CA PHE A 289 -7.76 -5.66 -3.77
C PHE A 289 -6.55 -4.79 -3.42
N TYR A 290 -6.72 -3.48 -3.50
CA TYR A 290 -5.69 -2.49 -3.20
C TYR A 290 -6.20 -1.52 -2.15
N MET A 291 -5.42 -1.29 -1.10
CA MET A 291 -5.75 -0.34 -0.05
C MET A 291 -5.19 1.05 -0.41
N PRO A 292 -6.00 2.12 -0.39
CA PRO A 292 -5.55 3.45 -0.75
C PRO A 292 -4.62 4.05 0.31
N VAL A 293 -3.77 4.98 -0.13
CA VAL A 293 -3.00 5.88 0.75
C VAL A 293 -3.95 6.78 1.55
N TRP A 294 -3.45 7.39 2.63
CA TRP A 294 -4.26 8.23 3.49
C TRP A 294 -4.62 9.57 2.82
N THR A 295 -5.86 10.01 3.02
CA THR A 295 -6.24 11.39 2.67
C THR A 295 -5.71 12.38 3.70
N GLU A 296 -5.63 13.66 3.34
CA GLU A 296 -5.24 14.72 4.29
C GLU A 296 -6.17 14.75 5.50
N GLN A 297 -7.48 14.63 5.27
CA GLN A 297 -8.48 14.58 6.34
C GLN A 297 -8.26 13.40 7.30
N GLU A 298 -7.98 12.20 6.77
CA GLU A 298 -7.66 11.03 7.61
C GLU A 298 -6.39 11.28 8.46
N ILE A 299 -5.36 11.89 7.87
CA ILE A 299 -4.12 12.23 8.58
C ILE A 299 -4.38 13.21 9.72
N LEU A 300 -5.14 14.29 9.47
CA LEU A 300 -5.44 15.32 10.46
C LEU A 300 -6.23 14.74 11.64
N GLN A 301 -7.28 13.97 11.36
CA GLN A 301 -8.09 13.34 12.41
C GLN A 301 -7.27 12.32 13.23
N CYS A 302 -6.51 11.46 12.56
CA CYS A 302 -5.66 10.49 13.25
C CYS A 302 -4.55 11.17 14.06
N ARG A 303 -3.99 12.28 13.56
CA ARG A 303 -3.05 13.10 14.35
C ARG A 303 -3.71 13.58 15.64
N GLU A 304 -4.88 14.21 15.55
CA GLU A 304 -5.59 14.73 16.72
C GLU A 304 -5.88 13.64 17.77
N LEU A 305 -6.24 12.45 17.31
CA LEU A 305 -6.65 11.34 18.17
C LEU A 305 -5.48 10.51 18.72
N MET A 306 -4.46 10.21 17.91
CA MET A 306 -3.38 9.27 18.26
C MET A 306 -2.01 9.93 18.44
N TYR A 307 -1.80 11.11 17.87
CA TYR A 307 -0.51 11.79 17.82
C TYR A 307 -0.62 13.29 18.16
N PRO A 308 -1.30 13.66 19.27
CA PRO A 308 -1.56 15.07 19.61
C PRO A 308 -0.27 15.85 19.88
N ASP A 309 0.82 15.15 20.23
CA ASP A 309 2.16 15.67 20.46
C ASP A 309 2.89 16.10 19.18
N ARG A 310 2.43 15.70 17.99
CA ARG A 310 3.09 16.02 16.72
C ARG A 310 2.67 17.42 16.25
N PRO A 311 3.58 18.36 16.02
CA PRO A 311 3.22 19.68 15.49
C PRO A 311 2.52 19.57 14.12
N LEU A 312 1.43 20.30 13.94
CA LEU A 312 0.64 20.26 12.71
C LEU A 312 1.48 20.66 11.49
N GLU A 313 2.34 21.69 11.61
CA GLU A 313 3.17 22.12 10.49
C GLU A 313 4.12 21.00 10.01
N CYS A 314 4.76 20.29 10.94
CA CYS A 314 5.66 19.19 10.62
C CYS A 314 4.95 18.01 9.95
N VAL A 315 3.76 17.66 10.44
CA VAL A 315 2.90 16.62 9.82
C VAL A 315 2.54 17.01 8.39
N MET A 316 2.11 18.26 8.19
CA MET A 316 1.74 18.75 6.86
C MET A 316 2.92 18.89 5.92
N GLU A 317 4.11 19.23 6.43
CA GLU A 317 5.34 19.18 5.64
C GLU A 317 5.66 17.74 5.18
N CYS A 318 5.56 16.77 6.09
CA CYS A 318 5.75 15.37 5.75
C CYS A 318 4.70 14.89 4.75
N TYR A 319 3.43 15.28 4.89
CA TYR A 319 2.36 14.95 3.94
C TYR A 319 2.65 15.53 2.54
N ARG A 320 3.14 16.78 2.45
CA ARG A 320 3.54 17.38 1.16
C ARG A 320 4.70 16.66 0.48
N LYS A 321 5.55 15.95 1.24
CA LYS A 321 6.69 15.17 0.73
C LYS A 321 6.29 13.73 0.40
N TRP A 322 5.82 13.00 1.40
CA TRP A 322 5.49 11.58 1.34
C TRP A 322 4.08 11.27 0.87
N GLY A 323 3.23 12.27 0.64
CA GLY A 323 1.80 12.07 0.40
C GLY A 323 1.12 11.35 1.57
N GLY A 324 0.20 10.43 1.27
CA GLY A 324 -0.60 9.72 2.27
C GLY A 324 0.05 8.50 2.93
N ILE A 325 1.38 8.43 3.06
CA ILE A 325 2.05 7.30 3.74
C ILE A 325 2.15 7.59 5.25
N ALA A 326 1.11 7.20 5.99
CA ALA A 326 0.95 7.52 7.42
C ALA A 326 2.18 7.19 8.30
N ARG A 327 2.93 6.12 8.01
CA ARG A 327 4.16 5.79 8.74
C ARG A 327 5.15 6.97 8.76
N TYR A 328 5.37 7.62 7.62
CA TYR A 328 6.32 8.73 7.52
C TYR A 328 5.70 10.07 7.92
N VAL A 329 4.38 10.21 7.73
CA VAL A 329 3.64 11.45 8.01
C VAL A 329 3.24 11.61 9.47
N LEU A 330 3.07 10.52 10.21
CA LEU A 330 2.64 10.53 11.62
C LEU A 330 3.71 9.91 12.53
N CYS A 331 3.99 8.61 12.36
CA CYS A 331 4.89 7.89 13.28
C CYS A 331 6.33 8.44 13.23
N PHE A 332 6.83 8.74 12.03
CA PHE A 332 8.19 9.23 11.82
C PHE A 332 8.30 10.72 11.49
N THR A 333 7.24 11.50 11.75
CA THR A 333 7.20 12.95 11.46
C THR A 333 8.47 13.69 11.87
N MET A 334 8.95 13.41 13.10
CA MET A 334 10.09 14.10 13.72
C MET A 334 11.39 13.27 13.69
N VAL A 335 11.45 12.19 12.89
CA VAL A 335 12.60 11.28 12.86
C VAL A 335 13.40 11.51 11.59
N GLY A 336 14.44 12.35 11.67
CA GLY A 336 15.21 12.80 10.50
C GLY A 336 15.78 11.66 9.64
N SER A 337 16.33 10.60 10.25
CA SER A 337 16.86 9.45 9.49
C SER A 337 15.81 8.72 8.67
N GLN A 338 14.56 8.66 9.14
CA GLN A 338 13.45 8.07 8.40
C GLN A 338 12.96 8.99 7.29
N GLN A 339 13.02 10.32 7.51
CA GLN A 339 12.67 11.30 6.49
C GLN A 339 13.67 11.30 5.31
N ASN A 340 14.96 11.03 5.59
CA ASN A 340 16.00 10.94 4.56
C ASN A 340 15.79 9.81 3.55
N LEU A 341 15.06 8.75 3.92
CA LEU A 341 14.75 7.63 3.03
C LEU A 341 14.00 8.07 1.76
N LEU A 342 13.29 9.21 1.78
CA LEU A 342 12.66 9.74 0.57
C LEU A 342 13.70 10.23 -0.43
N GLY A 343 14.75 10.90 0.04
CA GLY A 343 15.85 11.37 -0.80
C GLY A 343 16.58 10.20 -1.45
N GLU A 344 16.91 9.18 -0.66
CA GLU A 344 17.52 7.93 -1.15
C GLU A 344 16.65 7.27 -2.23
N ALA A 345 15.35 7.13 -1.98
CA ALA A 345 14.42 6.57 -2.96
C ALA A 345 14.33 7.41 -4.25
N ILE A 346 14.37 8.75 -4.15
CA ILE A 346 14.37 9.65 -5.31
C ILE A 346 15.65 9.50 -6.14
N ASP A 347 16.80 9.37 -5.48
CA ASP A 347 18.11 9.28 -6.16
C ASP A 347 18.28 7.97 -6.92
N GLU A 348 17.61 6.91 -6.49
CA GLU A 348 17.58 5.61 -7.17
C GLU A 348 16.66 5.58 -8.42
N VAL A 349 15.74 6.55 -8.56
CA VAL A 349 14.80 6.58 -9.68
C VAL A 349 15.53 6.83 -11.01
N ASN A 350 15.30 5.93 -11.96
CA ASN A 350 15.67 6.11 -13.35
C ASN A 350 14.48 5.80 -14.27
N LEU A 351 14.55 6.24 -15.54
CA LEU A 351 13.44 6.11 -16.50
C LEU A 351 13.04 4.66 -16.77
N GLU A 352 13.98 3.70 -16.71
CA GLU A 352 13.68 2.27 -16.89
C GLU A 352 12.93 1.71 -15.68
N ALA A 353 13.31 2.10 -14.47
CA ALA A 353 12.63 1.70 -13.24
C ALA A 353 11.17 2.22 -13.20
N ILE A 354 10.89 3.40 -13.77
CA ILE A 354 9.52 3.94 -13.85
C ILE A 354 8.62 3.06 -14.72
N VAL A 355 9.18 2.41 -15.76
CA VAL A 355 8.41 1.61 -16.74
C VAL A 355 8.40 0.13 -16.41
N ASN A 356 9.52 -0.38 -15.93
CA ASN A 356 9.70 -1.80 -15.69
C ASN A 356 8.98 -2.19 -14.40
N SER A 357 7.79 -2.77 -14.58
CA SER A 357 6.92 -3.28 -13.51
C SER A 357 7.56 -4.32 -12.57
N ASN A 358 8.79 -4.76 -12.84
CA ASN A 358 9.52 -5.68 -11.97
C ASN A 358 10.31 -4.96 -10.85
N ASP A 359 10.63 -3.67 -10.99
CA ASP A 359 11.34 -2.86 -9.99
C ASP A 359 10.42 -1.93 -9.18
N ILE A 360 9.12 -2.28 -9.11
CA ILE A 360 8.09 -1.57 -8.32
C ILE A 360 8.48 -1.42 -6.84
N MET A 361 9.42 -2.22 -6.32
CA MET A 361 9.90 -2.16 -4.94
C MET A 361 10.61 -0.83 -4.60
N ILE A 362 11.44 -0.30 -5.50
CA ILE A 362 12.16 0.98 -5.33
C ILE A 362 11.18 2.16 -5.45
N MET A 363 10.05 1.96 -6.14
CA MET A 363 9.04 2.98 -6.39
C MET A 363 8.11 3.27 -5.21
N HIS A 364 8.17 2.51 -4.10
CA HIS A 364 7.15 2.57 -3.05
C HIS A 364 7.05 3.87 -2.26
N GLY A 365 8.16 4.60 -2.13
CA GLY A 365 8.18 5.93 -1.53
C GLY A 365 7.86 7.06 -2.52
N VAL A 366 8.02 6.82 -3.83
CA VAL A 366 7.90 7.85 -4.88
C VAL A 366 6.65 7.75 -5.73
N LEU A 367 6.04 6.57 -5.83
CA LEU A 367 4.80 6.29 -6.55
C LEU A 367 3.76 5.65 -5.61
N HIS A 368 2.53 6.13 -5.70
CA HIS A 368 1.37 5.61 -4.99
C HIS A 368 0.41 4.93 -5.94
N PHE A 369 -0.26 3.87 -5.45
CA PHE A 369 -1.40 3.30 -6.14
C PHE A 369 -2.53 4.32 -6.26
N ARG A 370 -3.16 4.35 -7.43
CA ARG A 370 -4.49 4.93 -7.63
C ARG A 370 -5.50 3.81 -7.49
N VAL A 371 -6.43 3.97 -6.54
CA VAL A 371 -7.38 2.93 -6.16
C VAL A 371 -8.77 3.45 -6.45
N ASN A 372 -9.56 2.67 -7.17
CA ASN A 372 -10.97 2.94 -7.46
C ASN A 372 -11.87 2.62 -6.25
N ASP A 373 -13.13 3.05 -6.30
CA ASP A 373 -14.11 2.79 -5.23
C ASP A 373 -14.37 1.29 -4.98
N ASP A 374 -14.14 0.44 -5.98
CA ASP A 374 -14.21 -1.02 -5.88
C ASP A 374 -12.90 -1.67 -5.39
N PHE A 375 -11.94 -0.86 -4.94
CA PHE A 375 -10.62 -1.27 -4.50
C PHE A 375 -9.76 -1.96 -5.57
N SER A 376 -10.08 -1.76 -6.85
CA SER A 376 -9.21 -2.12 -7.97
C SER A 376 -8.11 -1.07 -8.20
N ASN A 377 -7.00 -1.48 -8.80
CA ASN A 377 -5.90 -0.59 -9.15
C ASN A 377 -6.14 0.09 -10.51
N GLU A 378 -6.19 1.41 -10.50
CA GLU A 378 -6.35 2.26 -11.69
C GLU A 378 -4.99 2.65 -12.33
N GLY A 379 -3.88 2.40 -11.63
CA GLY A 379 -2.53 2.74 -12.06
C GLY A 379 -1.72 3.43 -10.97
N TYR A 380 -0.75 4.23 -11.38
CA TYR A 380 0.19 4.88 -10.48
C TYR A 380 0.15 6.40 -10.58
N ARG A 381 0.54 7.08 -9.51
CA ARG A 381 0.81 8.53 -9.48
C ARG A 381 2.04 8.80 -8.63
N PHE A 382 2.71 9.92 -8.84
CA PHE A 382 3.76 10.36 -7.90
C PHE A 382 3.18 10.56 -6.50
N ALA A 383 4.00 10.27 -5.49
CA ALA A 383 3.64 10.37 -4.08
C ALA A 383 3.17 11.78 -3.72
N SER A 384 3.82 12.79 -4.30
CA SER A 384 3.49 14.20 -4.14
C SER A 384 4.02 15.02 -5.32
N ARG A 385 3.55 16.28 -5.43
CA ARG A 385 4.09 17.26 -6.39
C ARG A 385 5.56 17.59 -6.09
N HIS A 386 5.96 17.57 -4.81
CA HIS A 386 7.35 17.73 -4.42
C HIS A 386 8.24 16.64 -5.05
N VAL A 387 7.85 15.37 -4.86
CA VAL A 387 8.58 14.22 -5.43
C VAL A 387 8.66 14.30 -6.95
N LEU A 388 7.56 14.58 -7.63
CA LEU A 388 7.53 14.79 -9.08
C LEU A 388 8.53 15.87 -9.52
N ASN A 389 8.53 17.02 -8.85
CA ASN A 389 9.38 18.14 -9.23
C ASN A 389 10.87 17.81 -9.04
N VAL A 390 11.25 17.12 -7.96
CA VAL A 390 12.64 16.71 -7.71
C VAL A 390 13.07 15.65 -8.73
N ILE A 391 12.26 14.61 -8.93
CA ILE A 391 12.54 13.55 -9.92
C ILE A 391 12.69 14.15 -11.32
N TYR A 392 11.75 15.00 -11.74
CA TYR A 392 11.81 15.65 -13.04
C TYR A 392 13.11 16.44 -13.23
N ARG A 393 13.50 17.26 -12.23
CA ARG A 393 14.75 18.03 -12.28
C ARG A 393 15.97 17.11 -12.38
N ASN A 394 16.02 16.05 -11.58
CA ASN A 394 17.12 15.09 -11.59
C ASN A 394 17.23 14.39 -12.95
N LEU A 395 16.12 13.91 -13.50
CA LEU A 395 16.08 13.26 -14.82
C LEU A 395 16.48 14.22 -15.94
N PHE A 396 15.95 15.45 -15.91
CA PHE A 396 16.25 16.47 -16.90
C PHE A 396 17.73 16.87 -16.89
N ALA A 397 18.31 17.08 -15.71
CA ALA A 397 19.73 17.44 -15.55
C ALA A 397 20.67 16.28 -15.92
N LYS A 398 20.33 15.04 -15.55
CA LYS A 398 21.17 13.86 -15.77
C LYS A 398 21.20 13.44 -17.24
N ASN A 399 20.06 13.37 -17.92
CA ASN A 399 20.00 13.03 -19.33
C ASN A 399 18.68 13.50 -19.97
N ARG A 400 18.67 14.77 -20.41
CA ARG A 400 17.55 15.37 -21.13
C ARG A 400 17.11 14.54 -22.35
N GLY A 401 18.04 14.09 -23.19
CA GLY A 401 17.73 13.33 -24.41
C GLY A 401 16.96 12.04 -24.12
N ARG A 402 17.34 11.31 -23.06
CA ARG A 402 16.65 10.09 -22.64
C ARG A 402 15.26 10.36 -22.05
N LEU A 403 15.10 11.43 -21.28
CA LEU A 403 13.78 11.88 -20.80
C LEU A 403 12.85 12.20 -21.97
N LEU A 404 13.36 12.90 -22.98
CA LEU A 404 12.61 13.23 -24.20
C LEU A 404 12.22 11.99 -25.01
N ALA A 405 13.15 11.04 -25.18
CA ALA A 405 12.86 9.76 -25.82
C ALA A 405 11.80 8.95 -25.06
N PHE A 406 11.87 8.94 -23.72
CA PHE A 406 10.86 8.34 -22.86
C PHE A 406 9.49 9.01 -23.04
N LEU A 407 9.44 10.35 -23.01
CA LEU A 407 8.22 11.11 -23.24
C LEU A 407 7.69 10.90 -24.66
N SER A 408 8.54 10.61 -25.64
CA SER A 408 8.07 10.32 -27.02
C SER A 408 7.48 8.91 -27.18
N SER A 409 7.80 7.98 -26.27
CA SER A 409 7.52 6.54 -26.45
C SER A 409 6.45 5.98 -25.49
N CYS A 410 6.23 6.63 -24.34
CA CYS A 410 5.47 6.04 -23.22
C CYS A 410 3.97 6.37 -23.18
N SER A 411 3.41 7.09 -24.15
CA SER A 411 1.95 7.31 -24.26
C SER A 411 1.13 6.00 -24.37
N LYS A 412 1.82 4.86 -24.61
CA LYS A 412 1.23 3.53 -24.83
C LYS A 412 1.15 2.63 -23.59
N ILE A 413 1.66 3.05 -22.43
CA ILE A 413 1.70 2.21 -21.21
C ILE A 413 0.55 2.59 -20.27
N GLY A 414 -0.58 1.87 -20.36
CA GLY A 414 -1.83 2.24 -19.70
C GLY A 414 -1.72 2.48 -18.18
N SER A 415 -1.03 1.61 -17.43
CA SER A 415 -0.93 1.74 -15.96
C SER A 415 -0.10 2.94 -15.47
N PHE A 416 0.73 3.53 -16.34
CA PHE A 416 1.62 4.66 -16.03
C PHE A 416 1.21 5.95 -16.76
N ALA A 417 0.05 5.97 -17.42
CA ALA A 417 -0.42 7.13 -18.18
C ALA A 417 -0.46 8.43 -17.36
N VAL A 418 -0.84 8.35 -16.08
CA VAL A 418 -0.84 9.51 -15.16
C VAL A 418 0.56 9.97 -14.79
N VAL A 419 1.48 9.04 -14.54
CA VAL A 419 2.90 9.33 -14.25
C VAL A 419 3.54 10.02 -15.46
N TYR A 420 3.29 9.47 -16.65
CA TYR A 420 3.71 10.05 -17.91
C TYR A 420 3.16 11.47 -18.11
N GLY A 421 1.85 11.65 -17.94
CA GLY A 421 1.20 12.96 -18.08
C GLY A 421 1.80 14.00 -17.13
N SER A 422 2.09 13.60 -15.90
CA SER A 422 2.72 14.47 -14.89
C SER A 422 4.14 14.90 -15.28
N LEU A 423 4.93 14.00 -15.86
CA LEU A 423 6.28 14.31 -16.36
C LEU A 423 6.21 15.19 -17.62
N PHE A 424 5.27 14.91 -18.52
CA PHE A 424 5.03 15.73 -19.71
C PHE A 424 4.63 17.14 -19.32
N GLU A 425 3.68 17.31 -18.40
CA GLU A 425 3.27 18.60 -17.85
C GLU A 425 4.45 19.38 -17.25
N SER A 426 5.29 18.71 -16.46
CA SER A 426 6.50 19.32 -15.89
C SER A 426 7.50 19.75 -16.97
N TYR A 427 7.59 19.00 -18.07
CA TYR A 427 8.37 19.40 -19.25
C TYR A 427 7.79 20.64 -19.94
N VAL A 428 6.48 20.67 -20.15
CA VAL A 428 5.78 21.81 -20.75
C VAL A 428 5.99 23.11 -19.94
N HIS A 429 5.91 23.03 -18.62
CA HIS A 429 6.19 24.18 -17.75
C HIS A 429 7.66 24.63 -17.78
N THR A 430 8.58 23.82 -18.30
CA THR A 430 9.98 24.19 -18.49
C THR A 430 10.24 24.85 -19.85
N ILE A 431 9.44 24.51 -20.88
CA ILE A 431 9.64 25.00 -22.25
C ILE A 431 8.81 26.23 -22.59
N LEU A 432 7.51 26.28 -22.26
CA LEU A 432 6.63 27.39 -22.66
C LEU A 432 7.10 28.75 -22.14
N PRO A 433 7.59 28.89 -20.89
CA PRO A 433 8.08 30.17 -20.42
C PRO A 433 9.32 30.67 -21.17
N ARG A 434 10.12 29.79 -21.78
CA ARG A 434 11.30 30.18 -22.57
C ARG A 434 10.93 30.76 -23.93
N GLY A 435 9.65 30.68 -24.31
CA GLY A 435 9.21 31.04 -25.65
C GLY A 435 9.73 30.07 -26.71
N GLY A 436 9.64 30.47 -27.97
CA GLY A 436 10.04 29.65 -29.12
C GLY A 436 8.93 29.54 -30.15
N ARG A 437 9.12 28.63 -31.10
CA ARG A 437 8.21 28.36 -32.21
C ARG A 437 7.46 27.07 -31.99
N PHE A 438 6.13 27.13 -32.05
CA PHE A 438 5.26 26.00 -31.79
C PHE A 438 4.27 25.81 -32.95
N ARG A 439 4.09 24.57 -33.38
CA ARG A 439 3.03 24.20 -34.33
C ARG A 439 1.69 24.24 -33.59
N VAL A 440 0.71 24.88 -34.21
CA VAL A 440 -0.61 25.11 -33.66
C VAL A 440 -1.65 24.84 -34.73
N ARG A 441 -2.78 24.25 -34.36
CA ARG A 441 -3.95 24.14 -35.25
C ARG A 441 -5.18 24.67 -34.55
N ARG A 442 -5.96 25.48 -35.26
CA ARG A 442 -7.25 25.98 -34.73
C ARG A 442 -8.26 24.84 -34.65
N LEU A 443 -8.89 24.69 -33.49
CA LEU A 443 -9.95 23.72 -33.27
C LEU A 443 -11.31 24.40 -33.51
N ILE A 444 -12.09 23.83 -34.43
CA ILE A 444 -13.43 24.32 -34.78
C ILE A 444 -14.43 23.22 -34.46
N GLU A 445 -15.55 23.59 -33.87
CA GLU A 445 -16.62 22.64 -33.59
C GLU A 445 -17.14 22.01 -34.89
N GLY A 446 -17.11 20.68 -34.97
CA GLY A 446 -17.66 19.96 -36.11
C GLY A 446 -19.16 20.18 -36.21
N SER A 447 -19.66 20.57 -37.38
CA SER A 447 -21.10 20.73 -37.62
C SER A 447 -21.80 19.38 -37.46
N LYS A 448 -22.50 19.18 -36.33
CA LYS A 448 -23.45 18.08 -36.16
C LYS A 448 -24.51 18.22 -37.25
N LYS A 449 -24.51 17.35 -38.26
CA LYS A 449 -25.68 17.20 -39.14
C LYS A 449 -26.85 16.80 -38.26
N ARG A 450 -27.89 17.64 -38.24
CA ARG A 450 -29.21 17.28 -37.73
C ARG A 450 -29.63 15.99 -38.43
N ALA A 451 -29.83 14.93 -37.66
CA ALA A 451 -30.39 13.69 -38.17
C ALA A 451 -31.83 13.96 -38.61
N ALA A 452 -32.03 14.19 -39.90
CA ALA A 452 -33.31 14.06 -40.56
C ALA A 452 -33.12 13.04 -41.68
N GLY A 453 -33.86 11.94 -41.61
CA GLY A 453 -33.96 10.94 -42.67
C GLY A 453 -32.95 9.80 -42.55
N ARG A 454 -33.51 8.60 -42.36
CA ARG A 454 -32.85 7.30 -42.48
C ARG A 454 -32.16 7.19 -43.84
N GLU A 455 -30.89 6.80 -43.86
CA GLU A 455 -30.32 5.84 -44.82
C GLU A 455 -28.91 5.44 -44.35
N GLU A 456 -28.65 4.15 -44.45
CA GLU A 456 -27.49 3.44 -43.94
C GLU A 456 -26.18 3.83 -44.64
N GLY A 457 -25.07 3.70 -43.89
CA GLY A 457 -23.73 3.60 -44.48
C GLY A 457 -23.08 4.91 -44.93
N LYS A 458 -22.71 5.80 -44.00
CA LYS A 458 -21.70 6.84 -44.29
C LYS A 458 -20.65 6.89 -43.18
N SER A 459 -19.45 6.44 -43.52
CA SER A 459 -18.21 6.65 -42.76
C SER A 459 -18.13 8.09 -42.26
N LYS A 460 -17.80 8.27 -40.97
CA LYS A 460 -17.39 9.57 -40.42
C LYS A 460 -16.30 10.13 -41.34
N LYS A 461 -16.60 11.19 -42.11
CA LYS A 461 -15.58 11.94 -42.83
C LYS A 461 -14.78 12.72 -41.78
N THR A 462 -13.68 12.14 -41.30
CA THR A 462 -12.63 12.88 -40.61
C THR A 462 -12.14 13.95 -41.58
N ARG A 463 -12.15 15.23 -41.18
CA ARG A 463 -11.55 16.31 -41.98
C ARG A 463 -10.07 15.93 -42.16
N VAL A 464 -9.62 15.77 -43.41
CA VAL A 464 -8.20 15.56 -43.72
C VAL A 464 -7.50 16.87 -43.37
N ILE A 465 -6.65 16.86 -42.35
CA ILE A 465 -5.84 18.01 -41.96
C ILE A 465 -4.72 18.13 -42.98
N THR A 466 -4.56 19.31 -43.55
CA THR A 466 -3.47 19.64 -44.47
C THR A 466 -2.46 20.56 -43.78
N ASP A 467 -1.26 20.68 -44.35
CA ASP A 467 -0.22 21.59 -43.83
C ASP A 467 -0.70 23.06 -43.76
N GLU A 468 -1.72 23.43 -44.54
CA GLU A 468 -2.35 24.77 -44.51
C GLU A 468 -3.19 25.03 -43.25
N ASP A 469 -3.67 23.98 -42.57
CA ASP A 469 -4.40 24.11 -41.30
C ASP A 469 -3.45 24.29 -40.09
N ILE A 470 -2.13 24.20 -40.30
CA ILE A 470 -1.10 24.28 -39.26
C ILE A 470 -0.42 25.64 -39.32
N GLU A 471 -0.53 26.38 -38.21
CA GLU A 471 0.11 27.68 -37.99
C GLU A 471 1.36 27.51 -37.12
N GLU A 472 2.38 28.36 -37.32
CA GLU A 472 3.51 28.47 -36.40
C GLU A 472 3.32 29.71 -35.50
N VAL A 473 3.19 29.49 -34.19
CA VAL A 473 3.09 30.57 -33.20
C VAL A 473 4.46 30.81 -32.57
N VAL A 474 4.88 32.08 -32.54
CA VAL A 474 6.09 32.52 -31.84
C VAL A 474 5.72 33.04 -30.46
N LEU A 475 6.07 32.29 -29.42
CA LEU A 475 5.95 32.73 -28.03
C LEU A 475 7.23 33.46 -27.62
N ARG A 476 7.09 34.56 -26.89
CA ARG A 476 8.23 35.27 -26.29
C ARG A 476 8.59 34.65 -24.95
N GLU A 477 9.84 34.85 -24.54
CA GLU A 477 10.26 34.50 -23.19
C GLU A 477 9.46 35.29 -22.15
N ARG A 478 9.05 34.60 -21.09
CA ARG A 478 8.24 35.12 -20.00
C ARG A 478 8.82 34.68 -18.67
N LYS A 479 8.79 35.59 -17.70
CA LYS A 479 9.13 35.26 -16.32
C LYS A 479 8.08 34.31 -15.74
N VAL A 480 8.52 33.22 -15.11
CA VAL A 480 7.60 32.33 -14.39
C VAL A 480 7.24 32.94 -13.05
N THR A 481 5.95 33.07 -12.78
CA THR A 481 5.41 33.51 -11.49
C THR A 481 4.44 32.46 -10.98
N VAL A 482 4.73 31.93 -9.80
CA VAL A 482 3.81 31.02 -9.09
C VAL A 482 2.82 31.85 -8.29
N PHE A 483 1.53 31.52 -8.34
CA PHE A 483 0.50 32.27 -7.63
C PHE A 483 -0.45 31.37 -6.84
N GLU A 484 -1.00 31.90 -5.75
CA GLU A 484 -2.05 31.30 -4.93
C GLU A 484 -3.33 32.14 -4.99
N GLY A 485 -4.50 31.48 -4.98
CA GLY A 485 -5.78 32.18 -5.01
C GLY A 485 -6.04 32.95 -6.32
N ASN A 486 -6.74 34.08 -6.22
CA ASN A 486 -7.10 34.88 -7.39
C ASN A 486 -6.01 35.92 -7.68
N ALA A 487 -4.99 35.54 -8.47
CA ALA A 487 -4.09 36.53 -9.07
C ALA A 487 -4.88 37.45 -9.99
N ARG A 488 -4.64 38.76 -9.93
CA ARG A 488 -5.14 39.72 -10.93
C ARG A 488 -3.94 40.27 -11.68
N VAL A 489 -3.94 40.08 -12.99
CA VAL A 489 -2.97 40.67 -13.90
C VAL A 489 -3.54 42.00 -14.40
N THR A 490 -2.70 43.02 -14.42
CA THR A 490 -2.99 44.33 -15.00
C THR A 490 -2.27 44.49 -16.33
N ALA A 491 -2.74 45.42 -17.18
CA ALA A 491 -2.13 45.65 -18.49
C ALA A 491 -0.67 46.12 -18.42
N ASP A 492 -0.26 46.68 -17.28
CA ASP A 492 1.10 47.19 -17.03
C ASP A 492 2.07 46.12 -16.54
N ASP A 493 1.59 44.90 -16.24
CA ASP A 493 2.44 43.82 -15.77
C ASP A 493 3.37 43.29 -16.88
N PRO A 494 4.63 42.95 -16.56
CA PRO A 494 5.54 42.38 -17.54
C PRO A 494 5.01 41.05 -18.10
N PRO A 495 5.40 40.66 -19.33
CA PRO A 495 5.07 39.35 -19.89
C PRO A 495 5.43 38.21 -18.93
N THR A 496 4.42 37.50 -18.45
CA THR A 496 4.53 36.55 -17.33
C THR A 496 3.83 35.25 -17.67
N TYR A 497 4.49 34.14 -17.31
CA TYR A 497 3.92 32.81 -17.32
C TYR A 497 3.45 32.48 -15.92
N LEU A 498 2.14 32.42 -15.73
CA LEU A 498 1.49 32.25 -14.44
C LEU A 498 1.21 30.76 -14.19
N LEU A 499 1.87 30.21 -13.18
CA LEU A 499 1.69 28.83 -12.76
C LEU A 499 0.91 28.81 -11.43
N PRO A 500 -0.23 28.12 -11.35
CA PRO A 500 -0.93 27.99 -10.09
C PRO A 500 -0.13 27.14 -9.10
N ALA A 501 -0.05 27.56 -7.84
CA ALA A 501 0.65 26.82 -6.79
C ALA A 501 -0.05 25.50 -6.40
N SER A 502 -1.35 25.40 -6.67
CA SER A 502 -2.18 24.21 -6.43
C SER A 502 -3.07 23.93 -7.64
N GLY A 503 -3.41 22.66 -7.88
CA GLY A 503 -4.28 22.21 -8.99
C GLY A 503 -5.76 22.63 -8.88
N ASN A 504 -6.06 23.69 -8.12
CA ASN A 504 -7.42 24.17 -7.87
C ASN A 504 -8.04 24.93 -9.06
N PHE A 505 -7.31 25.05 -10.17
CA PHE A 505 -7.77 25.63 -11.42
C PHE A 505 -8.24 24.52 -12.34
N GLU A 506 -9.50 24.13 -12.20
CA GLU A 506 -10.06 22.93 -12.82
C GLU A 506 -10.17 22.96 -14.36
N SER A 507 -9.53 23.90 -15.05
CA SER A 507 -9.72 24.12 -16.50
C SER A 507 -8.50 24.60 -17.27
N VAL A 508 -7.45 25.05 -16.58
CA VAL A 508 -6.17 25.45 -17.18
C VAL A 508 -5.05 25.07 -16.21
N ASP A 509 -3.93 24.58 -16.75
CA ASP A 509 -2.72 24.26 -15.99
C ASP A 509 -1.77 25.47 -15.88
N ALA A 510 -1.87 26.43 -16.79
CA ALA A 510 -1.13 27.70 -16.72
C ALA A 510 -1.79 28.81 -17.56
N MET A 511 -1.34 30.06 -17.35
CA MET A 511 -1.73 31.21 -18.16
C MET A 511 -0.50 31.97 -18.65
N GLY A 512 -0.56 32.49 -19.87
CA GLY A 512 0.45 33.41 -20.43
C GLY A 512 -0.17 34.77 -20.65
N THR A 513 0.42 35.82 -20.09
CA THR A 513 -0.07 37.18 -20.34
C THR A 513 0.22 37.60 -21.79
N PRO A 514 -0.70 38.35 -22.43
CA PRO A 514 -1.94 38.89 -21.85
C PRO A 514 -3.18 37.98 -21.98
N ASN A 515 -3.23 37.04 -22.92
CA ASN A 515 -4.48 36.41 -23.35
C ASN A 515 -4.41 34.90 -23.63
N GLU A 516 -3.36 34.23 -23.15
CA GLU A 516 -3.11 32.81 -23.42
C GLU A 516 -3.49 31.95 -22.21
N LEU A 517 -4.24 30.89 -22.47
CA LEU A 517 -4.62 29.86 -21.50
C LEU A 517 -4.05 28.54 -21.97
N TYR A 518 -3.43 27.77 -21.07
CA TYR A 518 -2.80 26.49 -21.39
C TYR A 518 -3.46 25.37 -20.61
N GLN A 519 -4.02 24.40 -21.33
CA GLN A 519 -4.48 23.12 -20.79
C GLN A 519 -3.60 22.01 -21.36
N ILE A 520 -2.79 21.40 -20.51
CA ILE A 520 -1.83 20.36 -20.87
C ILE A 520 -2.52 19.01 -20.79
N THR A 521 -2.43 18.20 -21.84
CA THR A 521 -3.08 16.89 -21.86
C THR A 521 -2.34 15.89 -22.73
N CYS A 522 -2.36 14.63 -22.29
CA CYS A 522 -1.93 13.49 -23.09
C CYS A 522 -3.13 12.64 -23.57
N ALA A 523 -4.36 13.06 -23.28
CA ALA A 523 -5.59 12.41 -23.71
C ALA A 523 -6.25 13.19 -24.85
N LYS A 524 -6.83 12.47 -25.83
CA LYS A 524 -7.55 13.05 -26.98
C LYS A 524 -8.85 13.79 -26.61
N VAL A 525 -9.41 13.47 -25.44
CA VAL A 525 -10.66 14.06 -24.94
C VAL A 525 -10.40 14.66 -23.57
N HIS A 526 -10.49 15.99 -23.49
CA HIS A 526 -10.25 16.76 -22.28
C HIS A 526 -11.25 17.94 -22.17
N PRO A 527 -12.51 17.66 -21.78
CA PRO A 527 -13.52 18.69 -21.62
C PRO A 527 -13.14 19.69 -20.53
N CYS A 528 -13.40 20.98 -20.77
CA CYS A 528 -13.07 22.04 -19.83
C CYS A 528 -14.30 22.49 -19.05
N LYS A 529 -14.14 22.82 -17.77
CA LYS A 529 -15.23 23.33 -16.94
C LYS A 529 -15.46 24.81 -17.22
N HIS A 530 -16.67 25.17 -17.65
CA HIS A 530 -17.02 26.54 -18.04
C HIS A 530 -16.73 27.57 -16.94
N GLN A 531 -17.03 27.23 -15.68
CA GLN A 531 -16.82 28.12 -14.54
C GLN A 531 -15.33 28.36 -14.24
N GLY A 532 -14.49 27.34 -14.44
CA GLY A 532 -13.04 27.47 -14.28
C GLY A 532 -12.45 28.42 -15.33
N LEU A 533 -12.84 28.27 -16.59
CA LEU A 533 -12.43 29.18 -17.68
C LEU A 533 -12.86 30.63 -17.43
N ARG A 534 -14.10 30.85 -16.98
CA ARG A 534 -14.58 32.21 -16.65
C ARG A 534 -13.75 32.85 -15.55
N ARG A 535 -13.37 32.08 -14.53
CA ARG A 535 -12.54 32.58 -13.42
C ARG A 535 -11.17 33.02 -13.92
N VAL A 536 -10.50 32.22 -14.74
CA VAL A 536 -9.15 32.54 -15.23
C VAL A 536 -9.14 33.68 -16.25
N LEU A 537 -10.17 33.81 -17.08
CA LEU A 537 -10.34 35.00 -17.94
C LEU A 537 -10.51 36.27 -17.11
N GLY A 538 -11.29 36.22 -16.02
CA GLY A 538 -11.42 37.36 -15.11
C GLY A 538 -10.11 37.71 -14.40
N MET A 539 -9.26 36.72 -14.11
CA MET A 539 -7.93 36.94 -13.53
C MET A 539 -6.96 37.65 -14.49
N LEU A 540 -7.08 37.39 -15.79
CA LEU A 540 -6.35 38.08 -16.85
C LEU A 540 -6.95 39.43 -17.24
N GLY A 541 -7.97 39.92 -16.52
CA GLY A 541 -8.61 41.19 -16.82
C GLY A 541 -9.56 41.16 -18.03
N ASN A 542 -10.07 39.98 -18.40
CA ASN A 542 -10.90 39.73 -19.59
C ASN A 542 -10.25 40.28 -20.87
N PRO A 543 -9.11 39.69 -21.26
CA PRO A 543 -8.33 40.19 -22.38
C PRO A 543 -9.07 40.03 -23.70
N ALA A 544 -8.79 40.92 -24.66
CA ALA A 544 -9.28 40.77 -26.02
C ALA A 544 -8.69 39.52 -26.69
N GLU A 545 -9.51 38.85 -27.51
CA GLU A 545 -9.13 37.65 -28.27
C GLU A 545 -8.45 36.54 -27.44
N PRO A 546 -9.09 36.03 -26.37
CA PRO A 546 -8.49 35.01 -25.55
C PRO A 546 -8.29 33.69 -26.32
N ARG A 547 -7.16 33.02 -26.06
CA ARG A 547 -6.77 31.77 -26.74
C ARG A 547 -6.60 30.66 -25.72
N LEU A 548 -7.33 29.55 -25.92
CA LEU A 548 -7.14 28.32 -25.16
C LEU A 548 -6.32 27.33 -25.98
N TYR A 549 -5.10 27.05 -25.53
CA TYR A 549 -4.20 26.07 -26.10
C TYR A 549 -4.31 24.75 -25.34
N PHE A 550 -4.75 23.70 -26.04
CA PHE A 550 -4.54 22.31 -25.62
C PHE A 550 -3.12 21.90 -25.99
N VAL A 551 -2.25 21.80 -25.00
CA VAL A 551 -0.83 21.53 -25.18
C VAL A 551 -0.60 20.02 -25.10
N VAL A 552 -0.15 19.43 -26.21
CA VAL A 552 -0.16 17.97 -26.39
C VAL A 552 1.17 17.43 -26.93
N PRO A 553 1.47 16.15 -26.68
CA PRO A 553 2.56 15.47 -27.38
C PRO A 553 2.26 15.31 -28.87
N ALA A 554 3.31 15.17 -29.67
CA ALA A 554 3.25 15.10 -31.14
C ALA A 554 2.36 13.96 -31.67
N ASP A 555 2.28 12.84 -30.97
CA ASP A 555 1.56 11.64 -31.38
C ASP A 555 0.03 11.79 -31.38
N ILE A 556 -0.52 12.77 -30.65
CA ILE A 556 -1.96 13.05 -30.63
C ILE A 556 -2.33 14.38 -31.30
N PHE A 557 -1.34 15.18 -31.74
CA PHE A 557 -1.54 16.51 -32.30
C PHE A 557 -2.45 16.52 -33.54
N GLU A 558 -2.17 15.63 -34.50
CA GLU A 558 -2.93 15.56 -35.74
C GLU A 558 -4.39 15.16 -35.47
N ASP A 559 -4.63 14.13 -34.66
CA ASP A 559 -5.99 13.65 -34.38
C ASP A 559 -6.76 14.43 -33.31
N PHE A 560 -6.20 15.51 -32.75
CA PHE A 560 -6.85 16.21 -31.63
C PHE A 560 -8.06 17.03 -32.12
N GLU A 561 -9.23 16.78 -31.54
CA GLU A 561 -10.48 17.42 -31.95
C GLU A 561 -10.91 18.54 -30.98
N PHE A 562 -11.92 19.32 -31.39
CA PHE A 562 -12.53 20.36 -30.57
C PHE A 562 -13.09 19.80 -29.26
N GLN A 563 -12.85 20.50 -28.15
CA GLN A 563 -13.24 20.05 -26.81
C GLN A 563 -14.48 20.80 -26.31
N HIS A 564 -15.52 20.05 -25.95
CA HIS A 564 -16.75 20.67 -25.44
C HIS A 564 -16.60 21.16 -23.99
N TYR A 565 -17.31 22.26 -23.67
CA TYR A 565 -17.36 22.81 -22.32
C TYR A 565 -18.42 22.12 -21.46
N GLN A 566 -18.08 21.84 -20.19
CA GLN A 566 -19.01 21.27 -19.21
C GLN A 566 -19.47 22.33 -18.20
N LYS A 567 -20.78 22.39 -17.93
CA LYS A 567 -21.34 23.12 -16.77
C LYS A 567 -21.30 22.20 -15.53
N SER A 568 -21.10 22.78 -14.34
CA SER A 568 -21.08 22.00 -13.09
C SER A 568 -22.46 21.39 -12.82
N GLY A 569 -22.55 20.04 -12.75
CA GLY A 569 -23.77 19.28 -12.46
C GLY A 569 -23.99 18.04 -13.35
N ARG A 570 -24.52 16.94 -12.80
CA ARG A 570 -24.72 15.61 -13.43
C ARG A 570 -25.64 15.55 -14.66
N LYS A 571 -26.03 16.67 -15.27
CA LYS A 571 -26.85 16.69 -16.50
C LYS A 571 -26.01 17.13 -17.70
N LYS A 572 -25.79 16.21 -18.65
CA LYS A 572 -25.45 16.56 -20.04
C LYS A 572 -26.61 17.39 -20.60
N VAL A 573 -26.48 18.71 -20.59
CA VAL A 573 -27.35 19.60 -21.35
C VAL A 573 -26.48 20.34 -22.36
N ILE A 574 -26.89 20.16 -23.60
CA ILE A 574 -26.40 20.77 -24.83
C ILE A 574 -26.66 22.29 -24.76
N ASP A 575 -25.71 23.05 -25.28
CA ASP A 575 -25.80 24.44 -25.72
C ASP A 575 -26.40 25.48 -24.76
N SER A 576 -25.49 26.33 -24.24
CA SER A 576 -25.64 27.78 -24.33
C SER A 576 -24.33 28.44 -23.93
N LEU A 577 -23.43 28.53 -24.91
CA LEU A 577 -22.36 29.54 -24.97
C LEU A 577 -22.94 30.96 -25.17
N ASP A 578 -24.26 31.11 -25.19
CA ASP A 578 -24.93 32.23 -25.84
C ASP A 578 -25.12 33.48 -24.97
N THR A 579 -24.79 33.44 -23.68
CA THR A 579 -25.08 34.54 -22.72
C THR A 579 -23.86 35.15 -22.03
N ASP A 580 -22.65 34.64 -22.26
CA ASP A 580 -21.43 35.16 -21.62
C ASP A 580 -20.46 35.71 -22.69
N GLY A 581 -20.44 37.04 -22.86
CA GLY A 581 -19.73 37.71 -23.96
C GLY A 581 -18.25 37.36 -24.07
N ASN A 582 -17.56 37.21 -22.93
CA ASN A 582 -16.13 36.90 -22.90
C ASN A 582 -15.81 35.45 -23.34
N MET A 583 -16.77 34.54 -23.19
CA MET A 583 -16.60 33.13 -23.58
C MET A 583 -16.85 32.92 -25.09
N LYS A 584 -17.65 33.80 -25.72
CA LYS A 584 -17.89 33.78 -27.18
C LYS A 584 -16.62 34.05 -27.98
N GLU A 585 -15.69 34.82 -27.42
CA GLU A 585 -14.43 35.18 -28.07
C GLU A 585 -13.31 34.15 -27.87
N LEU A 586 -13.50 33.20 -26.93
CA LEU A 586 -12.50 32.19 -26.61
C LEU A 586 -12.32 31.19 -27.75
N LYS A 587 -11.18 31.27 -28.42
CA LYS A 587 -10.81 30.36 -29.51
C LYS A 587 -9.98 29.20 -28.98
N GLN A 588 -10.30 27.97 -29.40
CA GLN A 588 -9.55 26.78 -29.06
C GLN A 588 -8.49 26.46 -30.12
N TYR A 589 -7.34 26.03 -29.64
CA TYR A 589 -6.20 25.63 -30.45
C TYR A 589 -5.60 24.36 -29.84
N VAL A 590 -5.02 23.51 -30.67
CA VAL A 590 -4.08 22.46 -30.20
C VAL A 590 -2.67 22.94 -30.51
N MET A 591 -1.75 22.76 -29.56
CA MET A 591 -0.33 23.14 -29.66
C MET A 591 0.55 21.92 -29.46
N GLU A 592 1.42 21.65 -30.43
CA GLU A 592 2.38 20.55 -30.38
C GLU A 592 3.58 20.90 -29.52
N ILE A 593 3.99 19.97 -28.64
CA ILE A 593 5.26 20.04 -27.94
C ILE A 593 6.30 19.12 -28.60
N PRO A 594 7.39 19.69 -29.14
CA PRO A 594 8.45 18.90 -29.74
C PRO A 594 9.22 18.13 -28.66
N LEU A 595 9.31 16.81 -28.82
CA LEU A 595 10.02 15.90 -27.93
C LEU A 595 11.29 15.29 -28.58
N VAL A 596 11.76 15.83 -29.70
CA VAL A 596 12.99 15.39 -30.38
C VAL A 596 14.04 16.51 -30.30
N GLU A 597 15.32 16.13 -30.12
CA GLU A 597 16.45 17.02 -29.81
C GLU A 597 16.37 18.44 -30.38
N GLU A 598 16.30 19.43 -29.47
CA GLU A 598 16.51 20.85 -29.77
C GLU A 598 17.98 21.19 -30.06
N SER A 599 18.72 20.35 -30.79
CA SER A 599 20.09 20.69 -31.20
C SER A 599 20.14 21.68 -32.36
N LYS A 600 18.99 22.06 -32.95
CA LYS A 600 18.93 22.94 -34.14
C LYS A 600 18.05 24.19 -34.05
N ARG A 601 17.24 24.38 -32.99
CA ARG A 601 16.24 25.47 -32.96
C ARG A 601 16.56 26.63 -32.01
N MET A 602 17.61 26.55 -31.19
CA MET A 602 18.09 27.67 -30.37
C MET A 602 19.53 28.06 -30.73
N ARG A 603 19.73 28.66 -31.92
CA ARG A 603 20.86 29.55 -32.20
C ARG A 603 20.42 30.59 -33.24
N PRO A 604 20.23 31.87 -32.89
CA PRO A 604 20.40 32.95 -33.85
C PRO A 604 21.91 33.25 -33.96
N HIS A 605 22.44 33.19 -35.18
CA HIS A 605 23.82 33.52 -35.57
C HIS A 605 24.94 32.64 -34.98
N GLU A 606 25.45 31.73 -35.80
CA GLU A 606 26.89 31.60 -36.10
C GLU A 606 27.05 30.59 -37.25
N GLU A 607 27.43 31.12 -38.41
CA GLU A 607 27.85 30.33 -39.56
C GLU A 607 29.23 29.69 -39.32
N ALA A 608 29.47 28.61 -40.06
CA ALA A 608 30.75 27.94 -40.31
C ALA A 608 31.37 27.12 -39.16
N CYS A 609 31.22 25.80 -39.23
CA CYS A 609 32.35 24.94 -39.60
C CYS A 609 31.86 23.53 -39.92
N THR A 610 32.29 23.03 -41.06
CA THR A 610 32.06 21.68 -41.57
C THR A 610 32.85 20.63 -40.79
N CYS A 611 32.33 19.39 -40.86
CA CYS A 611 33.06 18.13 -40.82
C CYS A 611 33.21 17.40 -39.47
N HIS A 612 32.88 16.10 -39.55
CA HIS A 612 33.26 14.96 -38.70
C HIS A 612 32.22 14.36 -37.72
N GLN A 613 31.77 13.18 -38.15
CA GLN A 613 31.48 11.96 -37.37
C GLN A 613 30.02 11.64 -37.03
N SER A 614 29.33 11.20 -38.09
CA SER A 614 28.67 9.88 -38.14
C SER A 614 29.33 8.83 -37.24
N LYS A 615 28.57 8.28 -36.27
CA LYS A 615 28.45 6.85 -35.93
C LYS A 615 27.48 6.66 -34.76
N MET A 616 26.81 5.50 -34.75
CA MET A 616 25.88 4.97 -33.74
C MET A 616 24.38 5.23 -33.99
N ALA A 617 23.93 4.86 -35.19
CA ALA A 617 22.60 4.27 -35.35
C ALA A 617 22.78 2.75 -35.50
N LYS A 618 22.25 1.99 -34.53
CA LYS A 618 21.78 0.59 -34.58
C LYS A 618 21.91 -0.02 -33.19
N LEU A 619 20.78 -0.10 -32.48
CA LEU A 619 20.56 -1.14 -31.48
C LEU A 619 19.17 -1.70 -31.77
N ASP A 620 19.21 -2.87 -32.40
CA ASP A 620 18.08 -3.73 -32.69
C ASP A 620 17.37 -4.12 -31.40
N ILE A 621 16.05 -4.04 -31.45
CA ILE A 621 15.15 -4.58 -30.43
C ILE A 621 15.01 -6.08 -30.71
N LYS A 622 15.40 -6.90 -29.72
CA LYS A 622 14.89 -8.26 -29.54
C LYS A 622 14.31 -8.38 -28.14
#